data_AF-A0A7W1JJW2-F1
#
_entry.id   AF-A0A7W1JJW2-F1
#
_cell.length_a   1.000
_cell.length_b   1.000
_cell.length_c   1.000
_cell.angle_alpha   90.00
_cell.angle_beta   90.00
_cell.angle_gamma   90.00
#
_symmetry.space_group_name_H-M   'P 1'
#
loop_
_entity.id
_entity.type
_entity.pdbx_description
1 polymer ?
#
loop_
_entity_poly.entity_id
_entity_poly.type
_entity_poly.pdbx_seq_one_letter_code
_entity_poly.pdbx_strand_id
1 'polypeptide(L)'
;VVQAIGMGLIFVPLTLTAVSRVDKEDSGVGSAVLNTVQQVGGAIGIAVLGTVFANGITERMTEMQAFAGPPGGPEALDMDLAQKVAQAFGTTQTFDVAVWMMVVATVITIVGLSIKHEDLSTDGIPGVPETADA
;
A
#
# COMPACT_ATOMS: atom_id res chain seq x y z
N VAL A 1 -18.48 0.25 -9.71
CA VAL A 1 -19.51 -0.26 -8.77
C VAL A 1 -18.98 -1.35 -7.86
N VAL A 2 -18.47 -2.48 -8.40
CA VAL A 2 -17.92 -3.59 -7.59
C VAL A 2 -16.80 -3.14 -6.64
N GLN A 3 -15.82 -2.38 -7.14
CA GLN A 3 -14.74 -1.83 -6.30
C GLN A 3 -15.27 -0.95 -5.17
N ALA A 4 -16.21 -0.04 -5.45
CA ALA A 4 -16.77 0.87 -4.45
C ALA A 4 -17.51 0.12 -3.33
N ILE A 5 -18.26 -0.93 -3.68
CA ILE A 5 -18.92 -1.81 -2.71
C ILE A 5 -17.89 -2.55 -1.85
N GLY A 6 -16.90 -3.19 -2.49
CA GLY A 6 -15.84 -3.91 -1.78
C GLY A 6 -15.05 -3.00 -0.83
N MET A 7 -14.71 -1.80 -1.29
CA MET A 7 -14.00 -0.81 -0.47
C MET A 7 -14.84 -0.36 0.73
N GLY A 8 -16.14 -0.14 0.56
CA GLY A 8 -17.04 0.21 1.66
C GLY A 8 -17.11 -0.88 2.73
N LEU A 9 -17.16 -2.15 2.31
CA LEU A 9 -17.21 -3.31 3.21
C LEU A 9 -15.90 -3.52 4.01
N ILE A 10 -14.76 -3.05 3.49
CA ILE A 10 -13.45 -3.21 4.14
C ILE A 10 -13.09 -1.98 4.98
N PHE A 11 -13.29 -0.78 4.42
CA PHE A 11 -12.77 0.46 4.99
C PHE A 11 -13.44 0.83 6.31
N VAL A 12 -14.76 0.67 6.40
CA VAL A 12 -15.54 0.99 7.60
C VAL A 12 -15.11 0.14 8.81
N PRO A 13 -15.15 -1.21 8.76
CA PRO A 13 -14.76 -2.02 9.92
C PRO A 13 -13.28 -1.86 10.29
N LEU A 14 -12.37 -1.69 9.32
CA LEU A 14 -10.96 -1.44 9.62
C LEU A 14 -10.75 -0.12 10.37
N THR A 15 -11.42 0.95 9.92
CA THR A 15 -11.33 2.27 10.55
C THR A 15 -11.86 2.23 11.98
N LEU A 16 -13.01 1.61 12.20
CA LEU A 16 -13.60 1.45 13.54
C LEU A 16 -12.70 0.63 14.46
N THR A 17 -12.11 -0.45 13.95
CA THR A 17 -11.17 -1.29 14.71
C THR A 17 -9.89 -0.52 15.06
N ALA A 18 -9.38 0.30 14.14
CA ALA A 18 -8.17 1.09 14.36
C ALA A 18 -8.31 2.12 15.48
N VAL A 19 -9.53 2.63 15.72
CA VAL A 19 -9.79 3.65 16.76
C VAL A 19 -10.51 3.10 18.00
N SER A 20 -10.81 1.80 18.06
CA SER A 20 -11.67 1.23 19.12
C SER A 20 -11.06 1.28 20.53
N ARG A 21 -9.75 1.47 20.64
CA ARG A 21 -9.01 1.58 21.92
C ARG A 21 -8.63 3.03 22.27
N VAL A 22 -9.13 4.02 21.52
CA VAL A 22 -8.87 5.44 21.78
C VAL A 22 -9.94 5.98 22.73
N ASP A 23 -9.51 6.61 23.82
CA ASP A 23 -10.43 7.28 24.75
C ASP A 23 -11.23 8.37 24.03
N LYS A 24 -12.47 8.59 24.48
CA LYS A 24 -13.40 9.52 23.82
C LYS A 24 -12.85 10.95 23.73
N GLU A 25 -12.08 11.35 24.74
CA GLU A 25 -11.41 12.65 24.85
C GLU A 25 -10.29 12.80 23.81
N ASP A 26 -9.67 11.70 23.39
CA ASP A 26 -8.56 11.64 22.43
C ASP A 26 -8.98 11.27 21.00
N SER A 27 -10.28 11.05 20.74
CA SER A 27 -10.73 10.57 19.42
C SER A 27 -10.35 11.50 18.25
N GLY A 28 -10.23 12.81 18.51
CA GLY A 28 -9.74 13.78 17.54
C GLY A 28 -8.28 13.54 17.15
N VAL A 29 -7.43 13.23 18.13
CA VAL A 29 -6.01 12.89 17.92
C VAL A 29 -5.90 11.52 17.23
N GLY A 30 -6.67 10.53 17.68
CA GLY A 30 -6.70 9.19 17.06
C GLY A 30 -7.09 9.23 15.59
N SER A 31 -8.10 10.03 15.23
CA SER A 31 -8.52 10.25 13.85
C SER A 31 -7.47 11.01 13.02
N ALA A 32 -6.84 12.03 13.59
CA ALA A 32 -5.77 12.77 12.92
C ALA A 32 -4.59 11.86 12.57
N VAL A 33 -4.15 11.03 13.51
CA VAL A 33 -3.07 10.05 13.29
C VAL A 33 -3.45 9.06 12.20
N LEU A 34 -4.67 8.49 12.26
CA LEU A 34 -5.14 7.54 11.24
C LEU A 34 -5.11 8.17 9.84
N ASN A 35 -5.64 9.38 9.69
CA ASN A 35 -5.64 10.09 8.42
C ASN A 35 -4.21 10.38 7.93
N THR A 36 -3.30 10.80 8.81
CA THR A 36 -1.90 11.02 8.44
C THR A 36 -1.24 9.73 7.98
N VAL A 37 -1.44 8.61 8.68
CA VAL A 37 -0.91 7.30 8.28
C VAL A 37 -1.47 6.87 6.93
N GLN A 38 -2.76 7.09 6.66
CA GLN A 38 -3.37 6.79 5.36
C GLN A 38 -2.80 7.66 4.23
N GLN A 39 -2.66 8.97 4.46
CA GLN A 39 -2.11 9.88 3.45
C GLN A 39 -0.63 9.58 3.16
N VAL A 40 0.17 9.39 4.20
CA VAL A 40 1.59 9.06 4.08
C VAL A 40 1.76 7.68 3.42
N GLY A 41 1.01 6.67 3.88
CA GLY A 41 1.03 5.33 3.28
C GLY A 41 0.62 5.33 1.81
N GLY A 42 -0.43 6.07 1.46
CA GLY A 42 -0.87 6.24 0.08
C GLY A 42 0.19 6.92 -0.80
N ALA A 43 0.81 7.99 -0.30
CA ALA A 43 1.87 8.69 -1.00
C ALA A 43 3.10 7.80 -1.24
N ILE A 44 3.52 7.03 -0.23
CA ILE A 44 4.63 6.07 -0.35
C ILE A 44 4.31 5.01 -1.41
N GLY A 45 3.12 4.41 -1.36
CA GLY A 45 2.71 3.40 -2.34
C GLY A 45 2.73 3.93 -3.77
N ILE A 46 2.21 5.13 -4.00
CA ILE A 46 2.23 5.78 -5.33
C ILE A 46 3.67 6.09 -5.76
N ALA A 47 4.51 6.61 -4.86
CA ALA A 47 5.90 6.97 -5.19
C ALA A 47 6.72 5.75 -5.63
N VAL A 48 6.58 4.62 -4.93
CA VAL A 48 7.26 3.37 -5.29
C VAL A 48 6.80 2.88 -6.67
N LEU A 49 5.49 2.79 -6.89
CA LEU A 49 4.94 2.33 -8.18
C LEU A 49 5.34 3.25 -9.34
N GLY A 50 5.29 4.57 -9.15
CA GLY A 50 5.73 5.53 -10.15
C GLY A 50 7.21 5.41 -10.49
N THR A 51 8.05 5.12 -9.50
CA THR A 51 9.49 4.90 -9.69
C THR A 51 9.75 3.64 -10.53
N VAL A 52 9.08 2.53 -10.21
CA VAL A 52 9.20 1.29 -10.98
C VAL A 52 8.70 1.49 -12.42
N PHE A 53 7.57 2.15 -12.59
CA PHE A 53 7.02 2.45 -13.92
C PHE A 53 8.00 3.26 -14.77
N ALA A 54 8.56 4.34 -14.22
CA ALA A 54 9.53 5.19 -14.91
C ALA A 54 10.81 4.43 -15.25
N ASN A 55 11.30 3.60 -14.33
CA ASN A 55 12.48 2.76 -14.55
C ASN A 55 12.23 1.73 -15.65
N GLY A 56 11.10 1.04 -15.66
CA GLY A 56 10.75 0.06 -16.70
C GLY A 56 10.62 0.67 -18.09
N ILE A 57 10.06 1.88 -18.19
CA ILE A 57 10.06 2.64 -19.46
C ILE A 57 11.49 2.95 -19.90
N THR A 58 12.32 3.44 -18.99
CA THR A 58 13.70 3.85 -19.28
C THR A 58 14.54 2.67 -19.74
N GLU A 59 14.48 1.55 -19.01
CA GLU A 59 15.17 0.30 -19.32
C GLU A 59 14.79 -0.21 -20.71
N ARG A 60 13.49 -0.28 -21.00
CA ARG A 60 13.01 -0.75 -22.30
C ARG A 60 13.42 0.17 -23.45
N MET A 61 13.40 1.49 -23.23
CA MET A 61 13.87 2.47 -24.20
C MET A 61 15.36 2.34 -24.49
N THR A 62 16.18 2.20 -23.45
CA THR A 62 17.63 2.00 -23.58
C THR A 62 17.95 0.72 -24.35
N GLU A 63 17.25 -0.37 -24.07
CA GLU A 63 17.42 -1.64 -24.79
C GLU A 63 17.10 -1.48 -26.28
N MET A 64 15.96 -0.87 -26.62
CA MET A 64 15.60 -0.64 -28.03
C MET A 64 16.62 0.25 -28.74
N GLN A 65 17.10 1.31 -28.08
CA GLN A 65 18.12 2.21 -28.63
C GLN A 65 19.45 1.52 -28.91
N ALA A 66 19.82 0.53 -28.10
CA ALA A 66 21.06 -0.23 -28.30
C ALA A 66 21.08 -1.02 -29.63
N PHE A 67 19.91 -1.35 -30.17
CA PHE A 67 19.76 -2.07 -31.44
C PHE A 67 19.29 -1.17 -32.60
N ALA A 68 19.19 0.14 -32.38
CA ALA A 68 18.73 1.09 -33.37
C ALA A 68 19.79 1.37 -34.44
N GLY A 69 19.35 1.45 -35.70
CA GLY A 69 20.18 1.99 -36.78
C GLY A 69 20.45 3.50 -36.61
N PRO A 70 21.35 4.07 -37.43
CA PRO A 70 21.66 5.49 -37.37
C PRO A 70 20.42 6.38 -37.54
N PRO A 71 20.35 7.54 -36.87
CA PRO A 71 19.21 8.44 -36.93
C PRO A 71 18.86 8.83 -38.38
N GLY A 72 17.60 8.65 -38.78
CA GLY A 72 17.13 8.97 -40.13
C GLY A 72 17.42 7.90 -41.19
N GLY A 73 18.00 6.77 -40.82
CA GLY A 73 18.14 5.60 -41.68
C GLY A 73 16.86 4.75 -41.78
N PRO A 74 16.81 3.77 -42.71
CA PRO A 74 15.68 2.85 -42.84
C PRO A 74 15.49 1.93 -41.61
N GLU A 75 16.52 1.78 -40.78
CA GLU A 75 16.51 1.01 -39.53
C GLU A 75 16.42 1.91 -38.28
N ALA A 76 16.04 3.18 -38.44
CA ALA A 76 15.84 4.10 -37.32
C ALA A 76 14.65 3.64 -36.46
N LEU A 77 14.77 3.81 -35.15
CA LEU A 77 13.67 3.55 -34.22
C LEU A 77 12.49 4.48 -34.48
N ASP A 78 11.32 3.89 -34.66
CA ASP A 78 10.06 4.62 -34.57
C ASP A 78 9.78 4.96 -33.10
N MET A 79 9.91 6.25 -32.77
CA MET A 79 9.79 6.75 -31.41
C MET A 79 8.36 6.65 -30.86
N ASP A 80 7.32 6.72 -31.71
CA ASP A 80 5.93 6.56 -31.28
C ASP A 80 5.64 5.11 -30.89
N LEU A 81 6.07 4.17 -31.75
CA LEU A 81 5.96 2.74 -31.46
C LEU A 81 6.81 2.36 -30.23
N ALA A 82 8.04 2.89 -30.14
CA ALA A 82 8.92 2.66 -29.00
C ALA A 82 8.29 3.14 -27.69
N GLN A 83 7.65 4.32 -27.67
CA GLN A 83 6.94 4.81 -26.48
C GLN A 83 5.78 3.89 -26.07
N LYS A 84 4.98 3.41 -27.03
CA LYS A 84 3.88 2.48 -26.74
C LYS A 84 4.38 1.15 -26.18
N VAL A 85 5.44 0.59 -26.77
CA VAL A 85 6.06 -0.67 -26.30
C VAL A 85 6.68 -0.49 -24.91
N ALA A 86 7.39 0.62 -24.68
CA ALA A 86 7.99 0.92 -23.38
C ALA A 86 6.93 1.11 -22.29
N GLN A 87 5.82 1.79 -22.59
CA GLN A 87 4.70 1.93 -21.66
C GLN A 87 4.08 0.57 -21.30
N ALA A 88 3.83 -0.30 -22.28
CA ALA A 88 3.30 -1.63 -22.03
C ALA A 88 4.22 -2.47 -21.12
N PHE A 89 5.53 -2.40 -21.35
CA PHE A 89 6.52 -3.07 -20.50
C PHE A 89 6.55 -2.48 -19.08
N GLY A 90 6.60 -1.14 -18.96
CA GLY A 90 6.57 -0.44 -17.68
C GLY A 90 5.32 -0.76 -16.86
N THR A 91 4.14 -0.81 -17.49
CA THR A 91 2.90 -1.21 -16.82
C THR A 91 2.95 -2.65 -16.32
N THR A 92 3.48 -3.59 -17.11
CA THR A 92 3.62 -5.00 -16.72
C THR A 92 4.55 -5.15 -15.52
N GLN A 93 5.74 -4.53 -15.58
CA GLN A 93 6.71 -4.55 -14.48
C GLN A 93 6.12 -3.93 -13.19
N THR A 94 5.38 -2.83 -13.32
CA THR A 94 4.71 -2.18 -12.19
C THR A 94 3.64 -3.07 -11.57
N PHE A 95 2.90 -3.84 -12.39
CA PHE A 95 1.89 -4.77 -11.90
C PHE A 95 2.52 -5.89 -11.08
N ASP A 96 3.63 -6.47 -11.52
CA ASP A 96 4.34 -7.52 -10.78
C ASP A 96 4.82 -7.01 -9.42
N VAL A 97 5.40 -5.80 -9.38
CA VAL A 97 5.79 -5.16 -8.12
C VAL A 97 4.57 -4.90 -7.24
N ALA A 98 3.46 -4.41 -7.81
CA ALA A 98 2.22 -4.18 -7.06
C ALA A 98 1.68 -5.47 -6.41
N VAL A 99 1.76 -6.61 -7.11
CA VAL A 99 1.38 -7.92 -6.56
C VAL A 99 2.25 -8.27 -5.35
N TRP A 100 3.56 -8.12 -5.44
CA TRP A 100 4.45 -8.37 -4.29
C TRP A 100 4.20 -7.40 -3.14
N MET A 101 3.96 -6.12 -3.43
CA MET A 101 3.57 -5.16 -2.39
C MET A 101 2.25 -5.54 -1.72
N MET A 102 1.25 -6.02 -2.47
CA MET A 102 -0.01 -6.50 -1.90
C MET A 102 0.19 -7.72 -1.01
N VAL A 103 1.04 -8.67 -1.41
CA VAL A 103 1.40 -9.83 -0.59
C VAL A 103 2.09 -9.37 0.70
N VAL A 104 3.07 -8.47 0.60
CA VAL A 104 3.77 -7.92 1.78
C VAL A 104 2.80 -7.16 2.70
N ALA A 105 1.95 -6.30 2.15
CA ALA A 105 0.93 -5.57 2.93
C ALA A 105 -0.02 -6.55 3.63
N THR A 106 -0.46 -7.61 2.95
CA THR A 106 -1.30 -8.65 3.53
C THR A 106 -0.59 -9.39 4.66
N VAL A 107 0.68 -9.75 4.48
CA VAL A 107 1.50 -10.38 5.53
C VAL A 107 1.66 -9.45 6.73
N ILE A 108 1.94 -8.16 6.50
CA ILE A 108 2.04 -7.16 7.58
C ILE A 108 0.70 -7.04 8.32
N THR A 109 -0.42 -7.01 7.61
CA THR A 109 -1.76 -6.97 8.23
C THR A 109 -2.04 -8.23 9.04
N ILE A 110 -1.75 -9.42 8.51
CA ILE A 110 -1.94 -10.70 9.22
C ILE A 110 -1.08 -10.72 10.48
N VAL A 111 0.22 -10.43 10.38
CA VAL A 111 1.14 -10.43 11.53
C VAL A 111 0.74 -9.34 12.54
N GLY A 112 0.42 -8.14 12.07
CA GLY A 112 0.04 -7.00 12.90
C GLY A 112 -1.29 -7.19 13.64
N LEU A 113 -2.26 -7.89 13.04
CA LEU A 113 -3.50 -8.29 13.69
C LEU A 113 -3.35 -9.55 14.56
N SER A 114 -2.30 -10.35 14.35
CA SER A 114 -2.07 -11.61 15.09
C SER A 114 -1.33 -11.43 16.43
N ILE A 115 -1.26 -10.22 16.99
CA ILE A 115 -0.62 -10.01 18.29
C ILE A 115 -1.63 -10.14 19.43
N LYS A 116 -1.50 -11.28 20.11
CA LYS A 116 -1.87 -11.69 21.49
C LYS A 116 -3.33 -11.98 21.83
N HIS A 117 -3.63 -13.28 21.85
CA HIS A 117 -4.70 -13.86 22.67
C HIS A 117 -4.47 -13.63 24.18
N GLU A 118 -3.22 -13.42 24.62
CA GLU A 118 -2.85 -13.13 26.02
C GLU A 118 -3.14 -11.70 26.53
N ASP A 119 -3.35 -10.71 25.67
CA ASP A 119 -3.72 -9.34 26.11
C ASP A 119 -5.22 -9.23 26.48
N LEU A 120 -5.99 -10.34 26.35
CA LEU A 120 -7.43 -10.43 26.58
C LEU A 120 -7.83 -11.17 27.87
N SER A 121 -6.88 -11.60 28.71
CA SER A 121 -7.20 -12.35 29.95
C SER A 121 -6.56 -11.81 31.24
N THR A 122 -5.74 -10.77 31.20
CA THR A 122 -5.05 -10.26 32.41
C THR A 122 -5.47 -8.85 32.84
N ASP A 123 -6.44 -8.21 32.15
CA ASP A 123 -7.00 -6.97 32.67
C ASP A 123 -8.05 -7.31 33.73
N GLY A 124 -7.58 -7.32 34.98
CA GLY A 124 -8.45 -7.29 36.15
C GLY A 124 -9.36 -6.08 36.06
N ILE A 125 -10.65 -6.29 36.30
CA ILE A 125 -11.71 -5.28 36.20
C ILE A 125 -11.25 -3.97 36.86
N PRO A 126 -11.06 -2.88 36.10
CA PRO A 126 -10.72 -1.58 36.65
C PRO A 126 -11.87 -1.11 37.54
N GLY A 127 -11.62 -1.07 38.85
CA GLY A 127 -12.59 -0.56 39.83
C GLY A 127 -13.19 -1.57 40.80
N VAL A 128 -12.70 -2.81 40.87
CA VAL A 128 -12.98 -3.64 42.05
C VAL A 128 -11.97 -3.26 43.12
N PRO A 129 -12.37 -2.56 44.22
CA PRO A 129 -11.49 -2.44 45.36
C PRO A 129 -11.09 -3.85 45.78
N GLU A 130 -9.79 -4.08 45.96
CA GLU A 130 -9.27 -5.27 46.61
C GLU A 130 -9.99 -5.36 47.95
N THR A 131 -11.03 -6.20 48.00
CA THR A 131 -11.78 -6.42 49.22
C THR A 131 -10.80 -7.07 50.16
N ALA A 132 -10.34 -6.27 51.11
CA ALA A 132 -9.85 -6.73 52.38
C ALA A 132 -10.74 -7.88 52.89
N ASP A 133 -10.07 -8.81 53.55
CA ASP A 133 -10.60 -9.87 54.42
C ASP A 133 -10.81 -11.25 53.76
N ALA A 134 -9.81 -12.13 53.91
CA ALA A 134 -9.76 -13.11 55.02
C ALA A 134 -8.39 -13.80 55.12
#